data_AF-A0A820RIS4-F1
#
_entry.id   AF-A0A820RIS4-F1
#
_cell.length_a   1.000
_cell.length_b   1.000
_cell.length_c   1.000
_cell.angle_alpha   90.00
_cell.angle_beta   90.00
_cell.angle_gamma   90.00
#
_symmetry.space_group_name_H-M   'P 1'
#
loop_
_entity.id
_entity.type
_entity.pdbx_description
1 polymer ?
#
loop_
_entity_poly.entity_id
_entity_poly.type
_entity_poly.pdbx_seq_one_letter_code
_entity_poly.pdbx_strand_id
1 'polypeptide(L)' 'RQLDLGSNNISNLYEFRNLNLNNLEQLSLASNQLKSVEELAHLKQLNHLSHLFLKDNPIISLNNRRNGSQ' A
#
# COMPACT_ATOMS: atom_id res chain seq x y z
N ARG A 1 -8.88 12.38 7.73
CA ARG A 1 -9.99 11.66 7.03
C ARG A 1 -9.64 10.18 6.87
N GLN A 2 -10.63 9.30 6.83
CA GLN A 2 -10.44 7.85 6.71
C GLN A 2 -11.04 7.31 5.40
N LEU A 3 -10.37 6.35 4.78
CA LEU A 3 -10.85 5.54 3.66
C LEU A 3 -10.64 4.06 3.99
N ASP A 4 -11.71 3.28 3.93
CA ASP A 4 -11.65 1.83 4.09
C ASP A 4 -11.88 1.14 2.75
N LEU A 5 -10.86 0.41 2.30
CA LEU A 5 -10.88 -0.42 1.12
C LEU A 5 -10.59 -1.88 1.47
N GLY A 6 -10.89 -2.31 2.70
CA GLY A 6 -10.75 -3.69 3.09
C GLY A 6 -11.62 -4.64 2.24
N SER A 7 -11.13 -5.84 1.97
CA SER A 7 -11.87 -6.89 1.26
C SER A 7 -12.34 -6.53 -0.15
N ASN A 8 -11.52 -5.81 -0.93
CA ASN A 8 -11.88 -5.34 -2.28
C ASN A 8 -11.08 -6.00 -3.42
N ASN A 9 -10.38 -7.11 -3.15
CA ASN A 9 -9.56 -7.82 -4.15
C ASN A 9 -8.50 -6.92 -4.83
N ILE A 10 -8.03 -5.88 -4.13
CA ILE A 10 -7.06 -4.93 -4.67
C ILE A 10 -5.70 -5.62 -4.76
N SER A 11 -5.15 -5.71 -5.96
CA SER A 11 -3.83 -6.31 -6.20
C SER A 11 -2.74 -5.27 -6.48
N ASN A 12 -3.11 -4.05 -6.82
CA ASN A 12 -2.22 -2.92 -7.07
C ASN A 12 -2.90 -1.58 -6.73
N LEU A 13 -2.11 -0.51 -6.63
CA LEU A 13 -2.58 0.83 -6.29
C LEU A 13 -2.31 1.85 -7.41
N TYR A 14 -2.24 1.41 -8.67
CA TYR A 14 -1.91 2.31 -9.79
C TYR A 14 -2.88 3.49 -9.90
N GLU A 15 -4.17 3.27 -9.68
CA GLU A 15 -5.19 4.32 -9.77
C GLU A 15 -5.01 5.42 -8.72
N PHE A 16 -4.37 5.11 -7.58
CA PHE A 16 -4.13 6.11 -6.54
C PHE A 16 -3.28 7.26 -7.07
N ARG A 17 -2.38 7.03 -8.03
CA ARG A 17 -1.50 8.07 -8.62
C ARG A 17 -2.26 9.27 -9.21
N ASN A 18 -3.52 9.08 -9.56
CA ASN A 18 -4.37 10.10 -10.19
C ASN A 18 -5.41 10.68 -9.21
N LEU A 19 -5.48 10.18 -7.97
CA LEU A 19 -6.46 10.61 -6.99
C LEU A 19 -5.87 11.68 -6.08
N ASN A 20 -6.59 12.79 -5.92
CA ASN A 20 -6.23 13.81 -4.95
C ASN A 20 -6.76 13.43 -3.56
N LEU A 21 -5.93 12.73 -2.81
CA LEU A 21 -6.22 12.24 -1.45
C LEU A 21 -5.39 12.99 -0.39
N ASN A 22 -5.09 14.28 -0.62
CA ASN A 22 -4.19 15.07 0.22
C ASN A 22 -4.62 15.14 1.70
N ASN A 23 -5.91 15.02 2.01
CA ASN A 23 -6.40 15.09 3.40
C ASN A 23 -6.65 13.70 4.02
N LEU A 24 -6.18 12.62 3.37
CA LEU A 24 -6.34 11.27 3.88
C LEU A 24 -5.32 11.01 4.99
N GLU A 25 -5.82 10.63 6.16
CA GLU A 25 -5.03 10.34 7.36
C GLU A 25 -4.98 8.84 7.66
N GLN A 26 -6.05 8.11 7.30
CA GLN A 26 -6.14 6.68 7.54
C GLN A 26 -6.59 5.95 6.29
N LEU A 27 -5.86 4.88 5.93
CA LEU A 27 -6.17 4.00 4.82
C LEU A 27 -6.16 2.55 5.29
N SER A 28 -7.30 1.88 5.16
CA SER A 28 -7.38 0.43 5.34
C SER A 28 -7.36 -0.26 3.98
N LEU A 29 -6.39 -1.15 3.79
CA LEU A 29 -6.25 -2.06 2.66
C LEU A 29 -6.26 -3.51 3.15
N ALA A 30 -6.83 -3.79 4.32
CA ALA A 30 -6.84 -5.12 4.91
C ALA A 30 -7.58 -6.15 4.02
N SER A 31 -7.18 -7.42 4.07
CA SER A 31 -7.84 -8.49 3.29
C SER A 31 -7.88 -8.20 1.78
N ASN A 32 -6.75 -7.77 1.22
CA ASN A 32 -6.59 -7.56 -0.22
C ASN A 32 -5.49 -8.50 -0.77
N GLN A 33 -5.05 -8.29 -2.01
CA GLN A 33 -4.15 -9.17 -2.74
C GLN A 33 -2.79 -8.51 -3.04
N LEU A 34 -2.36 -7.57 -2.19
CA LEU A 34 -1.08 -6.88 -2.32
C LEU A 34 0.06 -7.85 -2.01
N LYS A 35 0.96 -8.07 -2.97
CA LYS A 35 1.99 -9.11 -2.88
C LYS A 35 3.36 -8.61 -2.44
N SER A 36 3.60 -7.30 -2.53
CA SER A 36 4.91 -6.73 -2.22
C SER A 36 4.80 -5.27 -1.82
N VAL A 37 5.89 -4.74 -1.26
CA VAL A 37 5.97 -3.33 -0.85
C VAL A 37 6.03 -2.37 -2.03
N GLU A 38 6.45 -2.84 -3.21
CA GLU A 38 6.45 -2.06 -4.46
C GLU A 38 5.04 -1.59 -4.84
N GLU A 39 4.02 -2.40 -4.59
CA GLU A 39 2.62 -2.06 -4.83
C GLU A 39 2.17 -0.83 -4.02
N LEU A 40 2.86 -0.52 -2.92
CA LEU A 40 2.58 0.61 -2.04
C LEU A 40 3.26 1.91 -2.49
N ALA A 41 4.09 1.88 -3.54
CA ALA A 41 4.86 3.05 -3.98
C ALA A 41 3.97 4.27 -4.32
N HIS A 42 2.73 4.03 -4.75
CA HIS A 42 1.75 5.07 -5.08
C HIS A 42 1.15 5.79 -3.86
N LEU A 43 1.37 5.27 -2.65
CA LEU A 43 0.93 5.92 -1.41
C LEU A 43 1.87 7.06 -0.98
N LYS A 44 3.04 7.23 -1.60
CA LYS A 44 4.03 8.26 -1.25
C LYS A 44 3.51 9.70 -1.35
N GLN A 45 2.49 9.94 -2.17
CA GLN A 45 1.86 11.25 -2.32
C GLN A 45 0.88 11.59 -1.18
N LEU A 46 0.50 10.62 -0.35
CA LEU A 46 -0.44 10.79 0.75
C LEU A 46 0.27 11.41 1.95
N ASN A 47 0.61 12.68 1.85
CA ASN A 47 1.48 13.39 2.80
C ASN A 47 0.93 13.45 4.24
N HIS A 48 -0.39 13.28 4.41
CA HIS A 48 -1.05 13.34 5.71
C HIS A 48 -1.42 11.95 6.26
N LEU A 49 -1.05 10.86 5.57
CA LEU A 49 -1.37 9.50 6.00
C LEU A 49 -0.55 9.12 7.24
N SER A 50 -1.24 8.90 8.35
CA SER A 50 -0.65 8.50 9.64
C SER A 50 -0.91 7.04 10.00
N HIS A 51 -1.96 6.43 9.44
CA HIS A 51 -2.30 5.03 9.68
C HIS A 51 -2.55 4.27 8.37
N LEU A 52 -1.87 3.14 8.22
CA LEU A 52 -2.01 2.22 7.09
C LEU A 52 -2.23 0.80 7.60
N PHE A 53 -3.36 0.19 7.25
CA PHE A 53 -3.68 -1.19 7.64
C PHE A 53 -3.55 -2.12 6.44
N LEU A 54 -2.64 -3.11 6.54
CA LEU A 54 -2.32 -4.06 5.46
C LEU A 54 -2.56 -5.52 5.88
N LYS A 55 -3.22 -5.76 7.02
CA LYS A 55 -3.48 -7.09 7.56
C LYS A 55 -4.12 -7.99 6.49
N ASP A 56 -3.78 -9.27 6.49
CA ASP A 56 -4.37 -10.27 5.57
C ASP A 56 -4.14 -9.96 4.08
N ASN A 57 -3.03 -9.29 3.76
CA ASN A 57 -2.46 -9.25 2.41
C ASN A 57 -1.27 -10.22 2.31
N PRO A 58 -1.06 -10.88 1.16
CA PRO A 58 0.08 -11.76 0.92
C PRO A 58 1.39 -10.97 0.66
N ILE A 59 1.69 -9.94 1.46
CA ILE A 59 2.87 -9.10 1.27
C ILE A 59 4.11 -9.89 1.65
N ILE A 60 4.85 -10.31 0.62
CA ILE A 60 6.15 -10.93 0.79
C ILE A 60 7.14 -9.80 1.01
N SER A 61 7.65 -9.67 2.24
CA SER A 61 8.73 -8.75 2.54
C SER A 61 9.98 -9.18 1.76
N LEU A 62 10.60 -8.25 1.03
CA LEU A 62 11.88 -8.47 0.34
C LEU A 62 13.02 -8.61 1.37
N ASN A 63 13.05 -9.71 2.11
CA ASN A 63 14.12 -9.99 3.06
C ASN A 63 15.41 -10.55 2.42
N ASN A 64 15.59 -10.53 1.08
CA ASN A 64 16.83 -11.05 0.46
C ASN A 64 17.11 -10.50 -0.96
N ARG A 65 17.40 -9.20 -1.10
CA ARG A 65 18.18 -8.69 -2.27
C ARG A 65 19.44 -7.91 -1.87
N ARG A 66 20.10 -8.35 -0.80
CA ARG A 66 21.53 -8.05 -0.56
C ARG A 66 22.30 -9.35 -0.65
N ASN A 67 22.74 -9.70 -1.85
CA ASN A 67 23.93 -10.50 -2.13
C ASN A 67 24.15 -10.51 -3.64
N GLY A 68 25.21 -9.83 -4.08
CA GLY A 68 25.55 -9.71 -5.49
C GLY A 68 26.37 -8.45 -5.77
N SER A 69 27.36 -8.16 -4.94
CA SER A 69 28.53 -7.41 -5.38
C SER A 69 29.21 -8.25 -6.47
N GLN A 70 29.19 -7.77 -7.71
CA GLN A 70 30.27 -7.95 -8.69
C GLN A 70 30.59 -6.57 -9.24
#